data_AF-A0A430JF09-F1
#
_entry.id   AF-A0A430JF09-F1
#
_cell.length_a   1.000
_cell.length_b   1.000
_cell.length_c   1.000
_cell.angle_alpha   90.00
_cell.angle_beta   90.00
_cell.angle_gamma   90.00
#
_symmetry.space_group_name_H-M   'P 1'
#
loop_
_entity.id
_entity.type
_entity.pdbx_description
1 polymer ?
#
loop_
_entity_poly.entity_id
_entity_poly.type
_entity_poly.pdbx_seq_one_letter_code
_entity_poly.pdbx_strand_id
1 'polypeptide(L)'
;MDVLSYLKQSAIAVAMLAFIGTILGNIFTHFFTNSRTDRELKRKQQTDRLELVYEPIIKIIDDGIFPGDGYEGINDSQLSGIGEILKGNARYVDEKLEIFIYGFKEESYQNAMANVDFPVYDANRKMLDYVLKKYNSLRKDLYLPYQRNRWIWSWWLSLQMTYKIRRFIRNRRKPPVAVKMKQDS
;
A
#
# COMPACT_ATOMS: atom_id res chain seq x y z
N MET A 1 11.02 32.46 -69.06
CA MET A 1 11.07 32.30 -67.59
C MET A 1 12.44 31.75 -67.25
N ASP A 2 13.18 32.43 -66.38
CA ASP A 2 14.60 32.13 -66.13
C ASP A 2 14.78 31.06 -65.04
N VAL A 3 15.69 30.11 -65.30
CA VAL A 3 16.06 29.04 -64.35
C VAL A 3 16.48 29.61 -62.98
N LEU A 4 17.06 30.81 -62.97
CA LEU A 4 17.49 31.53 -61.77
C LEU A 4 16.33 31.93 -60.84
N SER A 5 15.14 32.24 -61.38
CA SER A 5 13.99 32.59 -60.55
C SER A 5 13.39 31.36 -59.85
N TYR A 6 13.40 30.20 -60.53
CA TYR A 6 12.98 28.92 -59.95
C TYR A 6 13.91 28.45 -58.82
N LEU A 7 15.22 28.63 -58.98
CA LEU A 7 16.21 28.32 -57.94
C LEU A 7 16.02 29.19 -56.69
N LYS A 8 15.72 30.48 -56.86
CA LYS A 8 15.42 31.38 -55.73
C LYS A 8 14.12 31.02 -55.02
N GLN A 9 13.05 30.72 -55.76
CA GLN A 9 11.76 30.33 -55.17
C GLN A 9 11.84 29.01 -54.40
N SER A 10 12.54 28.00 -54.94
CA SER A 10 12.74 26.73 -54.25
C SER A 10 13.58 26.87 -52.98
N ALA A 11 14.63 27.69 -52.99
CA ALA A 11 15.42 27.97 -51.79
C ALA A 11 14.59 28.64 -50.67
N ILE A 12 13.72 29.60 -51.03
CA ILE A 12 12.81 30.25 -50.08
C ILE A 12 11.81 29.25 -49.50
N ALA A 13 11.24 28.37 -50.34
CA ALA A 13 10.31 27.34 -49.89
C ALA A 13 10.96 26.35 -48.91
N VAL A 14 12.19 25.90 -49.19
CA VAL A 14 12.96 25.02 -48.30
C VAL A 14 13.28 25.71 -46.97
N ALA A 15 13.68 27.00 -47.01
CA ALA A 15 13.94 27.77 -45.80
C ALA A 15 12.68 27.95 -44.93
N MET A 16 11.52 28.21 -45.55
CA MET A 16 10.24 28.31 -44.84
C MET A 16 9.81 26.98 -44.22
N LEU A 17 9.98 25.86 -44.93
CA LEU A 17 9.70 24.53 -44.40
C LEU A 17 10.61 24.17 -43.22
N ALA A 18 11.90 24.51 -43.31
CA ALA A 18 12.84 24.32 -42.21
C ALA A 18 12.45 25.18 -40.99
N PHE A 19 12.07 26.45 -41.21
CA PHE A 19 11.64 27.35 -40.13
C PHE A 19 10.37 26.84 -39.43
N ILE A 20 9.35 26.44 -40.20
CA ILE A 20 8.11 25.87 -39.67
C ILE A 20 8.41 24.56 -38.91
N GLY A 21 9.26 23.69 -39.48
CA GLY A 21 9.68 22.45 -38.83
C GLY A 21 10.36 22.68 -37.49
N THR A 22 11.18 23.73 -37.38
CA THR A 22 11.88 24.08 -36.13
C THR A 22 10.92 24.57 -35.06
N ILE A 23 9.94 25.41 -35.43
CA ILE A 23 8.90 25.90 -34.51
C ILE A 23 8.04 24.74 -34.01
N LEU A 24 7.54 23.89 -34.92
CA LEU A 24 6.74 22.74 -34.56
C LEU A 24 7.53 21.77 -33.67
N GLY A 25 8.79 21.50 -34.02
CA GLY A 25 9.69 20.67 -33.21
C GLY A 25 9.80 21.17 -31.77
N ASN A 26 10.05 22.46 -31.58
CA ASN A 26 10.15 23.07 -30.25
C ASN A 26 8.84 22.97 -29.44
N ILE A 27 7.69 23.21 -30.08
CA ILE A 27 6.38 23.07 -29.42
C ILE A 27 6.17 21.62 -28.99
N PHE A 28 6.41 20.65 -29.89
CA PHE A 28 6.29 19.22 -29.57
C PHE A 28 7.23 18.83 -28.43
N THR A 29 8.49 19.25 -28.46
CA THR A 29 9.46 18.98 -27.39
C THR A 29 8.99 19.55 -26.05
N HIS A 30 8.46 20.78 -26.02
CA HIS A 30 7.96 21.38 -24.79
C HIS A 30 6.76 20.60 -24.22
N PHE A 31 5.77 20.27 -25.06
CA PHE A 31 4.60 19.48 -24.65
C PHE A 31 4.99 18.08 -24.16
N PHE A 32 5.91 17.40 -24.86
CA PHE A 32 6.37 16.08 -24.45
C PHE A 32 7.17 16.12 -23.16
N THR A 33 8.05 17.11 -22.99
CA THR A 33 8.85 17.26 -21.76
C THR A 33 7.94 17.56 -20.56
N ASN A 34 6.98 18.48 -20.71
CA ASN A 34 6.04 18.82 -19.64
C ASN A 34 5.14 17.62 -19.26
N SER A 35 4.67 16.85 -20.26
CA SER A 35 3.89 15.64 -19.98
C SER A 35 4.73 14.56 -19.27
N ARG A 36 6.04 14.47 -19.56
CA ARG A 36 6.93 13.54 -18.87
C ARG A 36 7.14 13.97 -17.42
N THR A 37 7.43 15.24 -17.17
CA THR A 37 7.62 15.75 -15.80
C THR A 37 6.37 15.60 -14.94
N ASP A 38 5.18 15.84 -15.51
CA ASP A 38 3.92 15.65 -14.79
C ASP A 38 3.67 14.17 -14.43
N ARG A 39 3.98 13.25 -15.37
CA ARG A 39 3.88 11.81 -15.13
C ARG A 39 4.87 11.34 -14.07
N GLU A 40 6.11 11.84 -14.12
CA GLU A 40 7.14 11.52 -13.14
C GLU A 40 6.77 12.03 -11.75
N LEU A 41 6.28 13.27 -11.65
CA LEU A 41 5.81 13.83 -10.39
C LEU A 41 4.63 13.03 -9.82
N LYS A 42 3.64 12.69 -10.65
CA LYS A 42 2.50 11.86 -10.24
C LYS A 42 2.95 10.49 -9.77
N ARG A 43 3.85 9.84 -10.52
CA ARG A 43 4.38 8.52 -10.17
C ARG A 43 5.16 8.57 -8.86
N LYS A 44 5.97 9.61 -8.66
CA LYS A 44 6.70 9.84 -7.41
C LYS A 44 5.74 10.00 -6.23
N GLN A 45 4.71 10.83 -6.36
CA GLN A 45 3.70 10.99 -5.30
C GLN A 45 2.96 9.69 -4.98
N GLN A 46 2.65 8.87 -5.98
CA GLN A 46 2.04 7.56 -5.78
C GLN A 46 2.99 6.58 -5.08
N THR A 47 4.28 6.63 -5.42
CA THR A 47 5.33 5.81 -4.81
C THR A 47 5.54 6.21 -3.36
N ASP A 48 5.71 7.51 -3.08
CA ASP A 48 5.85 8.05 -1.73
C ASP A 48 4.63 7.68 -0.87
N ARG A 49 3.41 7.77 -1.40
CA ARG A 49 2.20 7.31 -0.70
C ARG A 49 2.24 5.83 -0.35
N LEU A 50 2.67 5.00 -1.28
CA LEU A 50 2.75 3.56 -1.08
C LEU A 50 3.79 3.22 0.00
N GLU A 51 5.03 3.70 -0.18
CA GLU A 51 6.19 3.32 0.63
C GLU A 51 6.20 3.97 2.01
N LEU A 52 5.76 5.24 2.12
CA LEU A 52 5.83 5.98 3.38
C LEU A 52 4.58 5.83 4.25
N VAL A 53 3.44 5.44 3.68
CA VAL A 53 2.16 5.36 4.40
C VAL A 53 1.59 3.95 4.39
N TYR A 54 1.21 3.42 3.22
CA TYR A 54 0.42 2.19 3.21
C TYR A 54 1.24 0.93 3.48
N GLU A 55 2.47 0.82 2.98
CA GLU A 55 3.37 -0.30 3.27
C GLU A 55 3.69 -0.46 4.76
N PRO A 56 4.12 0.59 5.49
CA PRO A 56 4.42 0.44 6.90
C PRO A 56 3.17 0.19 7.74
N ILE A 57 1.99 0.71 7.36
CA ILE A 57 0.72 0.37 8.03
C ILE A 57 0.38 -1.10 7.84
N ILE A 58 0.48 -1.63 6.61
CA ILE A 58 0.25 -3.05 6.34
C ILE A 58 1.21 -3.90 7.17
N LYS A 59 2.48 -3.51 7.26
CA LYS A 59 3.47 -4.21 8.08
C LYS A 59 3.08 -4.26 9.57
N ILE A 60 2.67 -3.12 10.15
CA ILE A 60 2.21 -3.07 11.55
C ILE A 60 1.01 -4.00 11.78
N ILE A 61 0.07 -4.03 10.82
CA ILE A 61 -1.10 -4.89 10.91
C ILE A 61 -0.69 -6.35 10.81
N ASP A 62 0.12 -6.72 9.82
CA ASP A 62 0.59 -8.08 9.59
C ASP A 62 1.37 -8.65 10.79
N ASP A 63 2.21 -7.83 11.41
CA ASP A 63 3.01 -8.22 12.58
C ASP A 63 2.11 -8.60 13.78
N GLY A 64 0.88 -8.08 13.84
CA GLY A 64 -0.10 -8.43 14.87
C GLY A 64 -1.01 -9.59 14.51
N ILE A 65 -0.96 -10.13 13.29
CA ILE A 65 -1.82 -11.25 12.90
C ILE A 65 -1.15 -12.57 13.27
N PHE A 66 -1.75 -13.28 14.23
CA PHE A 66 -1.30 -14.62 14.59
C PHE A 66 -1.66 -15.65 13.49
N PRO A 67 -0.69 -16.50 13.09
CA PRO A 67 -0.91 -17.60 12.16
C PRO A 67 -2.06 -18.55 12.57
N GLY A 68 -3.22 -18.36 11.95
CA GLY A 68 -4.41 -19.21 12.10
C GLY A 68 -5.65 -18.48 12.62
N ASP A 69 -5.48 -17.39 13.35
CA ASP A 69 -6.59 -16.67 13.98
C ASP A 69 -7.14 -15.55 13.05
N GLY A 70 -6.28 -15.08 12.14
CA GLY A 70 -6.63 -14.04 11.19
C GLY A 70 -6.57 -12.66 11.83
N TYR A 71 -7.22 -11.68 11.20
CA TYR A 71 -7.22 -10.31 11.71
C TYR A 71 -8.37 -10.10 12.69
N GLU A 72 -8.02 -9.76 13.94
CA GLU A 72 -8.96 -9.52 15.03
C GLU A 72 -9.16 -8.03 15.33
N GLY A 73 -8.35 -7.16 14.71
CA GLY A 73 -8.28 -5.73 14.99
C GLY A 73 -6.84 -5.29 15.25
N ILE A 74 -6.69 -4.06 15.74
CA ILE A 74 -5.42 -3.50 16.18
C ILE A 74 -5.47 -3.15 17.66
N ASN A 75 -4.35 -3.30 18.35
CA ASN A 75 -4.20 -2.87 19.75
C ASN A 75 -3.65 -1.44 19.86
N ASP A 76 -3.52 -0.91 21.09
CA ASP A 76 -3.01 0.44 21.34
C ASP A 76 -1.60 0.68 20.80
N SER A 77 -0.72 -0.33 20.84
CA SER A 77 0.65 -0.21 20.31
C SER A 77 0.64 -0.05 18.79
N GLN A 78 -0.19 -0.84 18.10
CA GLN A 78 -0.35 -0.75 16.65
C GLN A 78 -1.04 0.56 16.26
N LEU A 79 -2.08 0.98 17.00
CA LEU A 79 -2.76 2.26 16.79
C LEU A 79 -1.80 3.44 16.93
N SER A 80 -0.94 3.41 17.95
CA SER A 80 0.09 4.43 18.16
C SER A 80 1.10 4.46 17.02
N GLY A 81 1.63 3.30 16.63
CA GLY A 81 2.57 3.19 15.50
C GLY A 81 1.98 3.67 14.17
N ILE A 82 0.72 3.33 13.88
CA ILE A 82 0.02 3.86 12.71
C ILE A 82 -0.15 5.38 12.82
N GLY A 83 -0.51 5.89 14.00
CA GLY A 83 -0.63 7.32 14.26
C GLY A 83 0.67 8.10 14.03
N GLU A 84 1.82 7.52 14.36
CA GLU A 84 3.14 8.12 14.11
C GLU A 84 3.47 8.16 12.62
N ILE A 85 3.18 7.09 11.87
CA ILE A 85 3.34 7.04 10.40
C ILE A 85 2.56 8.19 9.75
N LEU A 86 1.30 8.37 10.14
CA LEU A 86 0.45 9.43 9.60
C LEU A 86 1.02 10.81 9.92
N LYS A 87 1.42 11.04 11.18
CA LYS A 87 1.98 12.33 11.62
C LYS A 87 3.28 12.67 10.88
N GLY A 88 4.17 11.70 10.68
CA GLY A 88 5.42 11.88 9.97
C GLY A 88 5.26 12.13 8.47
N ASN A 89 4.14 11.71 7.89
CA ASN A 89 3.91 11.71 6.44
C ASN A 89 2.63 12.43 6.02
N ALA A 90 2.16 13.41 6.80
CA ALA A 90 0.85 14.08 6.65
C ALA A 90 0.54 14.54 5.22
N ARG A 91 1.55 14.97 4.45
CA ARG A 91 1.39 15.36 3.03
C ARG A 91 0.81 14.25 2.15
N TYR A 92 1.08 12.99 2.49
CA TYR A 92 0.75 11.82 1.69
C TYR A 92 -0.49 11.08 2.22
N VAL A 93 -0.91 11.38 3.44
CA VAL A 93 -2.08 10.79 4.09
C VAL A 93 -3.36 11.26 3.41
N ASP A 94 -4.36 10.38 3.39
CA ASP A 94 -5.71 10.72 2.95
C ASP A 94 -6.63 10.95 4.15
N GLU A 95 -7.56 11.90 3.99
CA GLU A 95 -8.51 12.32 5.03
C GLU A 95 -9.26 11.16 5.68
N LYS A 96 -9.65 10.14 4.90
CA LYS A 96 -10.41 9.02 5.43
C LYS A 96 -9.59 8.17 6.39
N LEU A 97 -8.29 8.01 6.14
CA LEU A 97 -7.39 7.33 7.05
C LEU A 97 -7.20 8.13 8.35
N GLU A 98 -7.12 9.46 8.27
CA GLU A 98 -7.05 10.33 9.46
C GLU A 98 -8.31 10.20 10.32
N ILE A 99 -9.49 10.18 9.69
CA ILE A 99 -10.77 10.00 10.39
C ILE A 99 -10.80 8.68 11.17
N PHE A 100 -10.32 7.58 10.58
CA PHE A 100 -10.24 6.30 11.29
C PHE A 100 -9.36 6.40 12.53
N ILE A 101 -8.13 6.91 12.36
CA ILE A 101 -7.16 6.98 13.46
C ILE A 101 -7.60 7.96 14.55
N TYR A 102 -8.22 9.08 14.18
CA TYR A 102 -8.80 10.01 15.15
C TYR A 102 -9.91 9.35 15.96
N GLY A 103 -10.85 8.66 15.30
CA GLY A 103 -11.93 7.94 15.97
C GLY A 103 -11.42 6.88 16.94
N PHE A 104 -10.41 6.09 16.54
CA PHE A 104 -9.80 5.10 17.43
C PHE A 104 -9.03 5.73 18.61
N LYS A 105 -8.41 6.91 18.43
CA LYS A 105 -7.77 7.63 19.53
C LYS A 105 -8.78 8.18 20.53
N GLU A 106 -9.92 8.65 20.05
CA GLU A 106 -11.02 9.06 20.92
C GLU A 106 -11.56 7.87 21.72
N GLU A 107 -11.77 6.72 21.05
CA GLU A 107 -12.14 5.47 21.70
C GLU A 107 -11.10 5.02 22.74
N SER A 108 -9.82 5.12 22.41
CA SER A 108 -8.71 4.81 23.33
C SER A 108 -8.73 5.68 24.59
N TYR A 109 -9.00 6.98 24.44
CA TYR A 109 -9.16 7.88 25.58
C TYR A 109 -10.35 7.50 26.47
N GLN A 110 -11.50 7.16 25.87
CA GLN A 110 -12.67 6.70 26.61
C GLN A 110 -12.42 5.37 27.34
N ASN A 111 -11.75 4.42 26.67
CA ASN A 111 -11.38 3.12 27.26
C ASN A 111 -10.43 3.29 28.44
N ALA A 112 -9.46 4.22 28.35
CA ALA A 112 -8.57 4.56 29.46
C ALA A 112 -9.34 5.15 30.65
N MET A 113 -10.32 6.03 30.42
CA MET A 113 -11.18 6.57 31.49
C MET A 113 -12.07 5.49 32.12
N ALA A 114 -12.49 4.52 31.34
CA ALA A 114 -13.33 3.40 31.78
C ALA A 114 -12.54 2.22 32.38
N ASN A 115 -11.20 2.30 32.44
CA ASN A 115 -10.30 1.20 32.85
C ASN A 115 -10.57 -0.10 32.08
N VAL A 116 -10.76 -0.01 30.77
CA VAL A 116 -10.90 -1.18 29.89
C VAL A 116 -9.50 -1.74 29.62
N ASP A 117 -9.28 -2.99 30.05
CA ASP A 117 -8.04 -3.71 29.75
C ASP A 117 -8.05 -4.23 28.30
N PHE A 118 -6.94 -4.03 27.60
CA PHE A 118 -6.66 -4.55 26.25
C PHE A 118 -7.73 -4.19 25.18
N PRO A 119 -8.00 -2.91 24.94
CA PRO A 119 -8.95 -2.50 23.91
C PRO A 119 -8.47 -2.94 22.52
N VAL A 120 -9.43 -3.34 21.69
CA VAL A 120 -9.20 -3.76 20.29
C VAL A 120 -9.98 -2.84 19.36
N TYR A 121 -9.28 -2.20 18.45
CA TYR A 121 -9.86 -1.29 17.46
C TYR A 121 -9.96 -1.96 16.09
N ASP A 122 -10.82 -1.42 15.21
CA ASP A 122 -11.01 -1.94 13.86
C ASP A 122 -11.38 -3.43 13.77
N ALA A 123 -12.02 -4.02 14.78
CA ALA A 123 -12.48 -5.42 14.72
C ALA A 123 -13.47 -5.66 13.55
N ASN A 124 -14.17 -4.60 13.10
CA ASN A 124 -15.06 -4.64 11.92
C ASN A 124 -14.31 -4.54 10.58
N ARG A 125 -12.98 -4.44 10.61
CA ARG A 125 -12.07 -4.42 9.47
C ARG A 125 -12.23 -3.22 8.54
N LYS A 126 -12.97 -2.17 8.89
CA LYS A 126 -13.25 -1.05 7.98
C LYS A 126 -11.98 -0.31 7.58
N MET A 127 -11.07 -0.08 8.51
CA MET A 127 -9.78 0.56 8.25
C MET A 127 -8.88 -0.41 7.48
N LEU A 128 -8.72 -1.65 7.93
CA LEU A 128 -7.95 -2.67 7.21
C LEU A 128 -8.37 -2.78 5.74
N ASP A 129 -9.67 -2.92 5.51
CA ASP A 129 -10.25 -3.04 4.18
C ASP A 129 -9.95 -1.84 3.29
N TYR A 130 -9.97 -0.65 3.89
CA TYR A 130 -9.64 0.60 3.23
C TYR A 130 -8.15 0.67 2.85
N VAL A 131 -7.26 0.40 3.81
CA VAL A 131 -5.81 0.38 3.62
C VAL A 131 -5.43 -0.62 2.54
N LEU A 132 -5.95 -1.85 2.59
CA LEU A 132 -5.70 -2.88 1.59
C LEU A 132 -6.17 -2.48 0.20
N LYS A 133 -7.32 -1.80 0.11
CA LYS A 133 -7.84 -1.30 -1.17
C LYS A 133 -6.91 -0.24 -1.76
N LYS A 134 -6.45 0.71 -0.94
CA LYS A 134 -5.53 1.78 -1.36
C LYS A 134 -4.15 1.23 -1.74
N TYR A 135 -3.59 0.38 -0.89
CA TYR A 135 -2.34 -0.34 -1.13
C TYR A 135 -2.34 -1.07 -2.48
N ASN A 136 -3.36 -1.90 -2.74
CA ASN A 136 -3.45 -2.62 -4.02
C ASN A 136 -3.70 -1.69 -5.21
N SER A 137 -4.48 -0.61 -5.04
CA SER A 137 -4.70 0.37 -6.10
C SER A 137 -3.40 1.06 -6.49
N LEU A 138 -2.60 1.50 -5.52
CA LEU A 138 -1.32 2.16 -5.77
C LEU A 138 -0.33 1.21 -6.45
N ARG A 139 -0.23 -0.04 -5.98
CA ARG A 139 0.62 -1.06 -6.63
C ARG A 139 0.20 -1.31 -8.07
N LYS A 140 -1.11 -1.38 -8.33
CA LYS A 140 -1.64 -1.51 -9.69
C LYS A 140 -1.27 -0.31 -10.57
N ASP A 141 -1.45 0.91 -10.07
CA ASP A 141 -1.13 2.14 -10.81
C ASP A 141 0.37 2.28 -11.10
N LEU A 142 1.21 1.73 -10.22
CA LEU A 142 2.68 1.71 -10.35
C LEU A 142 3.22 0.52 -11.17
N TYR A 143 2.34 -0.34 -11.70
CA TYR A 143 2.70 -1.58 -12.39
C TYR A 143 3.51 -2.57 -11.53
N LEU A 144 3.35 -2.51 -10.21
CA LEU A 144 3.92 -3.45 -9.26
C LEU A 144 3.04 -4.70 -9.15
N PRO A 145 3.57 -5.84 -8.68
CA PRO A 145 2.74 -7.01 -8.38
C PRO A 145 1.64 -6.61 -7.39
N TYR A 146 0.39 -6.66 -7.82
CA TYR A 146 -0.77 -6.31 -7.01
C TYR A 146 -1.74 -7.48 -6.97
N GLN A 147 -2.58 -7.52 -5.95
CA GLN A 147 -3.52 -8.61 -5.82
C GLN A 147 -4.84 -8.27 -6.46
N ARG A 148 -5.15 -8.99 -7.56
CA ARG A 148 -6.43 -8.83 -8.27
C ARG A 148 -7.61 -9.35 -7.46
N ASN A 149 -7.39 -10.35 -6.58
CA ASN A 149 -8.44 -11.02 -5.83
C ASN A 149 -8.27 -10.82 -4.32
N ARG A 150 -9.15 -10.01 -3.72
CA ARG A 150 -9.17 -9.71 -2.27
C ARG A 150 -9.30 -10.96 -1.39
N TRP A 151 -9.96 -11.99 -1.93
CA TRP A 151 -10.12 -13.30 -1.28
C TRP A 151 -8.81 -14.06 -1.11
N ILE A 152 -7.79 -13.83 -1.95
CA ILE A 152 -6.53 -14.59 -1.87
C ILE A 152 -5.73 -14.19 -0.63
N TRP A 153 -5.88 -12.99 -0.08
CA TRP A 153 -5.27 -12.63 1.21
C TRP A 153 -6.00 -13.22 2.41
N SER A 154 -7.34 -13.21 2.39
CA SER A 154 -8.14 -13.99 3.35
C SER A 154 -7.78 -15.48 3.25
N TRP A 155 -7.55 -15.99 2.04
CA TRP A 155 -7.16 -17.37 1.76
C TRP A 155 -5.69 -17.65 2.09
N TRP A 156 -4.77 -16.70 1.98
CA TRP A 156 -3.34 -16.87 2.29
C TRP A 156 -3.09 -16.77 3.80
N LEU A 157 -3.76 -15.84 4.48
CA LEU A 157 -3.89 -15.80 5.95
C LEU A 157 -4.57 -17.06 6.48
N SER A 158 -5.62 -17.56 5.81
CA SER A 158 -6.25 -18.84 6.20
C SER A 158 -5.54 -20.09 5.69
N LEU A 159 -4.62 -20.04 4.71
CA LEU A 159 -3.93 -21.24 4.20
C LEU A 159 -2.89 -21.78 5.18
N GLN A 160 -2.34 -20.93 6.04
CA GLN A 160 -1.55 -21.36 7.20
C GLN A 160 -2.37 -22.28 8.14
N MET A 161 -3.71 -22.31 8.05
CA MET A 161 -4.59 -23.20 8.82
C MET A 161 -4.48 -24.68 8.41
N THR A 162 -4.30 -24.97 7.12
CA THR A 162 -4.37 -26.36 6.64
C THR A 162 -3.18 -27.21 7.07
N TYR A 163 -2.02 -26.60 7.30
CA TYR A 163 -0.82 -27.27 7.84
C TYR A 163 -0.96 -27.62 9.33
N LYS A 164 -1.66 -26.80 10.13
CA LYS A 164 -1.84 -27.04 11.57
C LYS A 164 -2.89 -28.09 11.89
N ILE A 165 -4.01 -28.16 11.16
CA ILE A 165 -5.02 -29.22 11.38
C ILE A 165 -4.39 -30.61 11.23
N ARG A 166 -3.52 -30.81 10.23
CA ARG A 166 -2.78 -32.08 10.06
C ARG A 166 -1.75 -32.35 11.17
N ARG A 167 -1.10 -31.34 11.74
CA ARG A 167 -0.11 -31.49 12.82
C ARG A 167 -0.78 -31.72 14.19
N PHE A 168 -1.90 -31.05 14.45
CA PHE A 168 -2.66 -31.16 15.69
C PHE A 168 -3.38 -32.52 15.81
N ILE A 169 -3.93 -33.04 14.71
CA ILE A 169 -4.48 -34.41 14.65
C ILE A 169 -3.39 -35.47 14.89
N ARG A 170 -2.15 -35.22 14.45
CA ARG A 170 -1.02 -36.17 14.62
C ARG A 170 -0.49 -36.21 16.06
N ASN A 171 -0.49 -35.08 16.77
CA ASN A 171 0.01 -35.00 18.15
C ASN A 171 -0.98 -35.53 19.20
N ARG A 172 -2.29 -35.56 18.92
CA ARG A 172 -3.29 -36.15 19.83
C ARG A 172 -3.34 -37.69 19.81
N ARG A 173 -2.63 -38.34 18.88
CA ARG A 173 -2.55 -39.82 18.80
C ARG A 173 -1.39 -40.43 19.58
N LYS A 174 -0.56 -39.61 20.24
CA LYS A 174 0.50 -40.12 21.13
C LYS A 174 -0.05 -40.18 22.56
N PRO A 175 -0.16 -41.37 23.18
CA PRO A 175 -0.57 -41.44 24.58
C PRO A 175 0.49 -40.77 25.46
N PRO A 176 0.08 -40.14 26.58
CA PRO A 176 1.02 -39.51 27.51
C PRO A 176 1.97 -40.57 28.09
N VAL A 177 3.26 -40.26 28.05
CA VAL A 177 4.31 -41.10 28.65
C VAL A 177 4.09 -41.13 30.16
N ALA A 178 3.79 -42.31 30.70
CA ALA A 178 3.58 -42.51 32.13
C ALA A 178 4.86 -42.18 32.90
N VAL A 179 4.84 -41.10 33.69
CA VAL A 179 5.91 -40.73 34.61
C VAL A 179 5.86 -41.70 35.79
N LYS A 180 6.77 -42.67 35.83
CA LYS A 180 6.99 -43.51 37.02
C LYS A 180 7.58 -42.63 38.12
N MET A 181 6.77 -42.26 39.10
CA MET A 181 7.29 -41.72 40.37
C MET A 181 8.00 -42.85 41.12
N LYS A 182 9.31 -42.69 41.26
CA LYS A 182 10.14 -43.52 42.14
C LYS A 182 10.04 -42.90 43.53
N GLN A 183 9.31 -43.56 44.44
CA GLN A 183 9.42 -43.29 45.87
C GLN A 183 10.73 -43.93 46.32
N ASP A 184 11.73 -43.10 46.61
CA ASP A 184 12.94 -43.56 47.28
C ASP A 184 12.73 -43.40 48.80
N SER A 185 12.67 -44.59 49.43
CA SER A 185 13.08 -45.04 50.78
C SER A 185 13.28 -44.01 51.90
#